data_AF-A0A3C0G9Y0-F1
#
_entry.id   AF-A0A3C0G9Y0-F1
#
_cell.length_a   1.000
_cell.length_b   1.000
_cell.length_c   1.000
_cell.angle_alpha   90.00
_cell.angle_beta   90.00
_cell.angle_gamma   90.00
#
_symmetry.space_group_name_H-M   'P 1'
#
loop_
_entity.id
_entity.type
_entity.pdbx_description
1 polymer ?
#
loop_
_entity_poly.entity_id
_entity_poly.type
_entity_poly.pdbx_seq_one_letter_code
_entity_poly.pdbx_strand_id
1 'polypeptide(L)'
;MLITSIPQYIQGITNAKIDLTDTDNEVLYTAPSSADFNASVINSILVSNDSGSADTITVTLVSGSDIFSVFKLEEVGAVSTKELLSKD
;
A
#
# COMPACT_ATOMS: atom_id res chain seq x y z
N MET A 1 19.08 -12.66 -30.99
CA MET A 1 19.74 -13.14 -29.77
C MET A 1 19.84 -11.95 -28.83
N LEU A 2 18.98 -11.92 -27.81
CA LEU A 2 18.99 -10.88 -26.79
C LEU A 2 20.00 -11.32 -25.73
N ILE A 3 21.10 -10.58 -25.59
CA ILE A 3 22.03 -10.77 -24.47
C ILE A 3 21.70 -9.67 -23.47
N THR A 4 21.21 -10.06 -22.29
CA THR A 4 21.21 -9.21 -21.10
C THR A 4 22.14 -9.85 -20.08
N SER A 5 23.41 -9.45 -20.08
CA SER A 5 24.43 -9.93 -19.12
C SER A 5 24.41 -9.18 -17.79
N ILE A 6 23.33 -8.46 -17.53
CA ILE A 6 22.98 -7.84 -16.25
C ILE A 6 21.51 -8.19 -16.06
N PRO A 7 21.05 -8.66 -14.89
CA PRO A 7 19.62 -8.80 -14.65
C PRO A 7 18.99 -7.44 -14.95
N GLN A 8 18.30 -7.34 -16.07
CA GLN A 8 17.46 -6.20 -16.37
C GLN A 8 16.43 -6.20 -15.25
N TYR A 9 16.56 -5.28 -14.28
CA TYR A 9 15.50 -4.94 -13.35
C TYR A 9 14.35 -4.46 -14.26
N ILE A 10 13.48 -5.37 -14.71
CA ILE A 10 12.08 -5.01 -14.90
C ILE A 10 11.73 -4.42 -13.54
N GLN A 11 11.55 -3.09 -13.54
CA GLN A 11 11.51 -2.23 -12.36
C GLN A 11 10.80 -2.94 -11.21
N GLY A 12 11.40 -2.93 -10.01
CA GLY A 12 10.90 -3.59 -8.79
C GLY A 12 9.57 -3.03 -8.31
N ILE A 13 8.54 -3.19 -9.14
CA ILE A 13 7.16 -2.82 -8.90
C ILE A 13 6.55 -3.99 -8.15
N THR A 14 6.32 -3.79 -6.86
CA THR A 14 5.65 -4.75 -6.01
C THR A 14 4.21 -4.32 -5.81
N ASN A 15 3.27 -5.19 -6.14
CA ASN A 15 1.88 -5.05 -5.73
C ASN A 15 1.72 -5.74 -4.38
N ALA A 16 1.87 -4.98 -3.30
CA ALA A 16 1.53 -5.45 -1.97
C ALA A 16 0.02 -5.62 -1.86
N LYS A 17 -0.43 -6.73 -1.27
CA LYS A 17 -1.85 -7.05 -1.09
C LYS A 17 -2.05 -7.64 0.30
N ILE A 18 -3.14 -7.25 0.93
CA ILE A 18 -3.59 -7.84 2.19
C ILE A 18 -5.11 -7.91 2.15
N ASP A 19 -5.64 -8.95 2.80
CA ASP A 19 -7.07 -9.10 3.07
C ASP A 19 -7.30 -8.75 4.54
N LEU A 20 -8.21 -7.82 4.82
CA LEU A 20 -8.47 -7.32 6.17
C LEU A 20 -9.74 -8.01 6.69
N THR A 21 -9.58 -8.91 7.66
CA THR A 21 -10.68 -9.72 8.18
C THR A 21 -11.25 -9.22 9.50
N ASP A 22 -10.56 -8.29 10.14
CA ASP A 22 -10.94 -7.66 11.40
C ASP A 22 -10.50 -6.18 11.42
N THR A 23 -10.55 -5.56 12.60
CA THR A 23 -10.21 -4.15 12.81
C THR A 23 -8.81 -3.94 13.38
N ASP A 24 -8.00 -4.98 13.48
CA ASP A 24 -6.65 -4.88 14.04
C ASP A 24 -5.68 -4.25 13.03
N ASN A 25 -4.56 -3.74 13.55
CA ASN A 25 -3.54 -3.09 12.72
C ASN A 25 -2.71 -4.13 11.97
N GLU A 26 -2.82 -4.14 10.64
CA GLU A 26 -2.07 -5.03 9.77
C GLU A 26 -0.96 -4.33 8.97
N VAL A 27 0.14 -5.05 8.71
CA VAL A 27 1.28 -4.53 7.93
C VAL A 27 1.14 -4.93 6.46
N LEU A 28 0.76 -3.97 5.61
CA LEU A 28 0.66 -4.18 4.16
C LEU A 28 2.04 -4.24 3.48
N TYR A 29 2.97 -3.36 3.88
CA TYR A 29 4.28 -3.22 3.22
C TYR A 29 5.33 -2.66 4.18
N THR A 30 6.55 -3.22 4.11
CA THR A 30 7.73 -2.70 4.81
C THR A 30 8.72 -2.17 3.78
N ALA A 31 9.04 -0.88 3.87
CA ALA A 31 10.07 -0.27 3.03
C ALA A 31 11.45 -0.95 3.26
N PRO A 32 12.28 -1.07 2.23
CA PRO A 32 13.61 -1.65 2.38
C PRO A 32 14.48 -0.71 3.23
N SER A 33 15.41 -1.31 3.98
CA SER A 33 16.29 -0.61 4.93
C SER A 33 17.77 -0.78 4.64
N SER A 34 18.13 -1.42 3.52
CA SER A 34 19.54 -1.59 3.13
C SER A 34 20.12 -0.27 2.60
N ALA A 35 21.43 -0.08 2.76
CA ALA A 35 22.09 1.18 2.44
C ALA A 35 21.90 1.64 0.98
N ASP A 36 21.79 0.69 0.04
CA ASP A 36 21.61 0.98 -1.39
C ASP A 36 20.15 1.15 -1.80
N PHE A 37 19.19 0.71 -0.97
CA PHE A 37 17.75 0.83 -1.19
C PHE A 37 17.03 1.10 0.15
N ASN A 38 16.82 2.37 0.48
CA ASN A 38 16.24 2.79 1.77
C ASN A 38 14.91 3.55 1.64
N ALA A 39 14.30 3.51 0.45
CA ALA A 39 13.09 4.25 0.14
C ALA A 39 12.14 3.43 -0.72
N SER A 40 10.86 3.80 -0.65
CA SER A 40 9.81 3.25 -1.49
C SER A 40 8.91 4.38 -1.95
N VAL A 41 8.45 4.29 -3.20
CA VAL A 41 7.46 5.20 -3.75
C VAL A 41 6.19 4.40 -3.96
N ILE A 42 5.12 4.81 -3.27
CA ILE A 42 3.78 4.25 -3.48
C ILE A 42 3.10 5.10 -4.55
N ASN A 43 2.68 4.45 -5.63
CA ASN A 43 2.09 5.14 -6.78
C ASN A 43 0.56 5.17 -6.77
N SER A 44 -0.06 4.20 -6.10
CA SER A 44 -1.51 4.05 -5.99
C SER A 44 -1.83 3.20 -4.76
N ILE A 45 -2.97 3.47 -4.15
CA ILE A 45 -3.54 2.70 -3.05
C ILE A 45 -5.01 2.46 -3.40
N LEU A 46 -5.34 1.22 -3.75
CA LEU A 46 -6.70 0.79 -4.04
C LEU A 46 -7.24 0.03 -2.83
N VAL A 47 -8.40 0.45 -2.34
CA VAL A 47 -9.12 -0.23 -1.27
C VAL A 47 -10.43 -0.74 -1.83
N SER A 48 -10.62 -2.05 -1.76
CA SER A 48 -11.87 -2.71 -2.12
C SER A 48 -12.64 -3.03 -0.85
N ASN A 49 -13.88 -2.58 -0.79
CA ASN A 49 -14.81 -2.97 0.26
C ASN A 49 -15.84 -3.92 -0.35
N ASP A 50 -15.87 -5.16 0.12
CA ASP A 50 -16.84 -6.19 -0.29
C ASP A 50 -18.01 -6.33 0.71
N SER A 51 -18.02 -5.52 1.77
CA SER A 51 -19.14 -5.37 2.69
C SER A 51 -20.38 -4.77 2.03
N GLY A 52 -21.55 -5.19 2.51
CA GLY A 52 -22.84 -4.60 2.13
C GLY A 52 -23.09 -3.21 2.74
N SER A 53 -22.19 -2.73 3.59
CA SER A 53 -22.23 -1.41 4.23
C SER A 53 -20.99 -0.59 3.86
N ALA A 54 -21.08 0.74 3.98
CA ALA A 54 -19.90 1.58 3.91
C ALA A 54 -19.02 1.35 5.15
N ASP A 55 -17.72 1.21 4.93
CA ASP A 55 -16.73 0.98 5.98
C ASP A 55 -15.63 2.04 5.89
N THR A 56 -14.84 2.17 6.95
CA THR A 56 -13.75 3.16 7.00
C THR A 56 -12.39 2.49 7.11
N ILE A 57 -11.40 3.02 6.38
CA ILE A 57 -10.00 2.60 6.47
C ILE A 57 -9.13 3.72 7.05
N THR A 58 -8.18 3.35 7.91
CA THR A 58 -7.12 4.26 8.37
C THR A 58 -5.78 3.69 7.90
N VAL A 59 -5.02 4.50 7.17
CA VAL A 59 -3.69 4.12 6.68
C VAL A 59 -2.65 4.89 7.49
N THR A 60 -1.69 4.16 8.04
CA THR A 60 -0.60 4.74 8.83
C THR A 60 0.76 4.41 8.23
N LEU A 61 1.71 5.32 8.44
CA LEU A 61 3.14 5.10 8.26
C LEU A 61 3.77 4.93 9.63
N VAL A 62 4.42 3.80 9.87
CA VAL A 62 5.15 3.51 11.11
C VAL A 62 6.64 3.66 10.85
N SER A 63 7.33 4.45 11.68
CA SER A 63 8.77 4.67 11.62
C SER A 63 9.36 4.53 13.02
N GLY A 64 9.88 3.35 13.35
CA GLY A 64 10.33 3.06 14.71
C GLY A 64 9.15 3.06 15.69
N SER A 65 9.20 3.95 16.70
CA SER A 65 8.09 4.17 17.64
C SER A 65 7.03 5.15 17.14
N ASP A 66 7.31 5.87 16.06
CA ASP A 66 6.47 6.97 15.60
C ASP A 66 5.41 6.45 14.61
N ILE A 67 4.18 6.96 14.75
CA ILE A 67 3.04 6.59 13.92
C ILE A 67 2.43 7.85 13.32
N PHE A 68 2.36 7.90 11.99
CA PHE A 68 1.79 9.01 11.23
C PHE A 68 0.54 8.51 10.49
N SER A 69 -0.58 9.22 10.64
CA SER A 69 -1.76 8.93 9.83
C SER A 69 -1.61 9.57 8.45
N VAL A 70 -1.62 8.73 7.41
CA VAL A 70 -1.60 9.18 6.01
C VAL A 70 -3.02 9.45 5.53
N PHE A 71 -3.94 8.53 5.87
CA PHE A 71 -5.37 8.64 5.65
C PHE A 71 -6.08 8.25 6.95
N LYS A 72 -7.13 8.97 7.35
CA LYS A 72 -7.81 8.74 8.63
C LYS A 72 -9.31 8.62 8.43
N LEU A 73 -9.86 7.47 8.85
CA LEU A 73 -11.29 7.16 8.76
C LEU A 73 -11.86 7.47 7.36
N GLU A 74 -11.11 7.11 6.32
CA GLU A 74 -11.55 7.28 4.94
C GLU A 74 -12.68 6.31 4.65
N GLU A 75 -13.86 6.84 4.32
CA GLU A 75 -14.99 6.00 3.91
C GLU A 75 -14.71 5.34 2.56
N VAL A 76 -15.05 4.06 2.47
CA VAL A 76 -15.14 3.26 1.26
C VAL A 76 -16.56 2.69 1.20
N GLY A 77 -17.30 3.05 0.15
CA GLY A 77 -18.71 2.69 0.02
C GLY A 77 -18.94 1.18 -0.03
N ALA A 78 -20.18 0.76 0.22
CA ALA A 78 -20.59 -0.63 0.13
C ALA A 78 -20.32 -1.22 -1.25
N VAL A 79 -19.73 -2.42 -1.30
CA VAL A 79 -19.42 -3.18 -2.52
C VAL A 79 -18.76 -2.29 -3.59
N SER A 80 -17.71 -1.57 -3.19
CA SER A 80 -17.07 -0.56 -4.03
C SER A 80 -15.54 -0.59 -3.93
N THR A 81 -14.88 0.13 -4.85
CA THR A 81 -13.44 0.34 -4.81
C THR A 81 -13.14 1.83 -4.80
N LYS A 82 -12.24 2.25 -3.91
CA LYS A 82 -11.77 3.63 -3.81
C LYS A 82 -10.26 3.67 -4.02
N GLU A 83 -9.80 4.61 -4.83
CA GLU A 83 -8.38 4.98 -4.91
C GLU A 83 -8.11 6.12 -3.91
N LEU A 84 -7.23 5.89 -2.94
CA LEU A 84 -6.92 6.87 -1.89
C LEU A 84 -5.84 7.87 -2.34
N LEU A 85 -4.84 7.38 -3.07
CA LEU A 85 -3.73 8.20 -3.56
C LEU A 85 -3.96 8.54 -5.03
N SER A 86 -4.76 9.57 -5.31
CA SER A 86 -4.98 10.07 -6.66
C SER A 86 -3.85 11.02 -7.09
N LYS A 87 -3.48 10.95 -8.37
CA LYS A 87 -2.64 11.97 -9.01
C LYS A 87 -3.56 12.86 -9.84
N ASP A 88 -3.58 14.14 -9.52
CA ASP A 88 -4.21 15.17 -10.36
C ASP A 88 -3.41 15.42 -11.65
#